data_AF-A0A2D9DCD8-F1
#
_entry.id   AF-A0A2D9DCD8-F1
#
_cell.length_a   1.000
_cell.length_b   1.000
_cell.length_c   1.000
_cell.angle_alpha   90.00
_cell.angle_beta   90.00
_cell.angle_gamma   90.00
#
_symmetry.space_group_name_H-M   'P 1'
#
loop_
_entity.id
_entity.type
_entity.pdbx_description
1 polymer ?
#
loop_
_entity_poly.entity_id
_entity_poly.type
_entity_poly.pdbx_seq_one_letter_code
_entity_poly.pdbx_strand_id
1 'polypeptide(L)'
;MNYKAPHIITEGGVAYQLGKLRNQEIRYDFKKMLIYLEAKGKLLFGKKFKIHPEDRRILYKLCSYFIKDRDSCEKFGLDIEKGLLISGPIGCGKTTLMKLLKYMVPHQRPYEMIPSRNVVFGFNHLGYKTIEDYGNSSFFCFDDLGVEPPGRFYGKDCNV
;
A
#
# COMPACT_ATOMS: atom_id res chain seq x y z
N MET A 1 -11.24 -7.91 13.94
CA MET A 1 -11.21 -6.91 15.04
C MET A 1 -12.22 -5.82 14.73
N ASN A 2 -13.09 -5.46 15.68
CA ASN A 2 -14.09 -4.42 15.48
C ASN A 2 -13.47 -3.04 15.83
N TYR A 3 -13.03 -2.28 14.82
CA TYR A 3 -12.36 -1.00 15.04
C TYR A 3 -13.38 0.09 15.39
N LYS A 4 -13.57 0.36 16.68
CA LYS A 4 -14.49 1.41 17.14
C LYS A 4 -14.01 2.84 16.80
N ALA A 5 -12.69 3.04 16.63
CA ALA A 5 -12.09 4.33 16.32
C ALA A 5 -10.89 4.18 15.38
N PRO A 6 -11.10 3.86 14.08
CA PRO A 6 -10.00 3.60 13.14
C PRO A 6 -9.16 4.83 12.78
N HIS A 7 -9.57 6.01 13.23
CA HIS A 7 -8.82 7.26 13.13
C HIS A 7 -7.84 7.47 14.30
N ILE A 8 -7.76 6.53 15.24
CA ILE A 8 -6.78 6.54 16.33
C ILE A 8 -5.98 5.24 16.24
N ILE A 9 -4.67 5.36 16.10
CA ILE A 9 -3.76 4.22 15.98
C ILE A 9 -2.79 4.25 17.15
N THR A 10 -2.64 3.12 17.83
CA THR A 10 -1.70 2.99 18.95
C THR A 10 -0.45 2.24 18.49
N GLU A 11 0.71 2.86 18.67
CA GLU A 11 2.03 2.26 18.42
C GLU A 11 2.90 2.42 19.66
N GLY A 12 3.41 1.33 20.22
CA GLY A 12 4.32 1.38 21.37
C GLY A 12 3.75 2.14 22.59
N GLY A 13 2.44 2.09 22.80
CA GLY A 13 1.76 2.81 23.91
C GLY A 13 1.43 4.28 23.62
N VAL A 14 1.84 4.82 22.47
CA VAL A 14 1.50 6.19 22.05
C VAL A 14 0.30 6.15 21.11
N ALA A 15 -0.72 6.95 21.41
CA ALA A 15 -1.90 7.09 20.56
C ALA A 15 -1.73 8.22 19.54
N TYR A 16 -1.86 7.88 18.26
CA TYR A 16 -1.82 8.80 17.13
C TYR A 16 -3.23 9.02 16.60
N GLN A 17 -3.79 10.20 16.84
CA GLN A 17 -5.09 10.59 16.30
C GLN A 17 -4.92 11.14 14.88
N LEU A 18 -5.32 10.39 13.85
CA LEU A 18 -5.23 10.78 12.44
C LEU A 18 -6.36 11.70 11.98
N GLY A 19 -7.47 11.73 12.70
CA GLY A 19 -8.68 12.48 12.31
C GLY A 19 -9.65 12.67 13.46
N LYS A 20 -10.86 13.15 13.15
CA LYS A 20 -11.97 13.29 14.12
C LYS A 20 -13.23 12.66 13.55
N LEU A 21 -13.97 11.94 14.39
CA LEU A 21 -15.32 11.50 14.06
C LEU A 21 -16.28 12.70 14.13
N ARG A 22 -17.04 12.95 13.06
CA ARG A 22 -18.11 13.94 12.98
C ARG A 22 -19.28 13.34 12.22
N ASN A 23 -20.47 13.31 12.83
CA ASN A 23 -21.70 12.84 12.18
C ASN A 23 -21.55 11.46 11.51
N GLN A 24 -20.96 10.50 12.22
CA GLN A 24 -20.68 9.13 11.74
C GLN A 24 -19.63 9.02 10.61
N GLU A 25 -19.03 10.13 10.20
CA GLU A 25 -17.95 10.18 9.22
C GLU A 25 -16.62 10.53 9.91
N ILE A 26 -15.52 9.95 9.44
CA ILE A 26 -14.18 10.29 9.91
C ILE A 26 -13.58 11.34 8.99
N ARG A 27 -13.27 12.51 9.56
CA ARG A 27 -12.52 13.55 8.87
C ARG A 27 -11.04 13.42 9.21
N TYR A 28 -10.27 12.89 8.28
CA TYR A 28 -8.83 12.74 8.40
C TYR A 28 -8.12 14.10 8.23
N ASP A 29 -7.03 14.28 8.97
CA ASP A 29 -6.15 15.45 8.88
C ASP A 29 -4.80 15.01 8.32
N PHE A 30 -4.44 15.55 7.15
CA PHE A 30 -3.21 15.13 6.48
C PHE A 30 -1.95 15.40 7.29
N LYS A 31 -1.87 16.49 8.06
CA LYS A 31 -0.70 16.76 8.91
C LYS A 31 -0.58 15.71 10.00
N LYS A 32 -1.70 15.29 10.59
CA LYS A 32 -1.70 14.22 11.60
C LYS A 32 -1.35 12.85 11.01
N MET A 33 -1.84 12.57 9.79
CA MET A 33 -1.42 11.38 9.03
C MET A 33 0.10 11.37 8.80
N LEU A 34 0.69 12.49 8.38
CA LEU A 34 2.15 12.60 8.19
C LEU A 34 2.93 12.34 9.49
N ILE A 35 2.49 12.88 10.63
CA ILE A 35 3.12 12.65 11.94
C ILE A 35 3.15 11.14 12.26
N TYR A 36 2.02 10.46 12.08
CA TYR A 36 1.93 9.02 12.30
C TYR A 36 2.82 8.24 11.33
N LEU A 37 2.75 8.53 10.03
CA LEU A 37 3.55 7.85 9.01
C LEU A 37 5.05 8.02 9.25
N GLU A 38 5.50 9.20 9.70
CA GLU A 38 6.91 9.40 10.03
C GLU A 38 7.33 8.60 11.27
N ALA A 39 6.50 8.57 12.32
CA ALA A 39 6.74 7.74 13.50
C ALA A 39 6.78 6.26 13.14
N LYS A 40 5.78 5.77 12.40
CA LYS A 40 5.70 4.37 11.96
C LYS A 40 6.84 4.00 11.03
N GLY A 41 7.22 4.88 10.12
CA GLY A 41 8.36 4.67 9.23
C GLY A 41 9.68 4.59 9.99
N LYS A 42 9.88 5.38 11.06
CA LYS A 42 11.05 5.25 11.95
C LYS A 42 11.08 3.92 12.69
N LEU A 43 9.92 3.38 13.06
CA LEU A 43 9.82 2.05 13.69
C LEU A 43 10.14 0.93 12.69
N LEU A 44 9.69 1.04 11.44
CA LEU A 44 9.86 -0.01 10.42
C LEU A 44 11.23 0.03 9.72
N PHE A 45 11.77 1.23 9.46
CA PHE A 45 12.95 1.43 8.61
C PHE A 45 14.12 2.09 9.35
N GLY A 46 13.97 2.33 10.65
CA GLY A 46 15.01 2.87 11.53
C GLY A 46 14.92 4.39 11.72
N LYS A 47 15.64 4.89 12.74
CA LYS A 47 15.55 6.27 13.25
C LYS A 47 15.83 7.36 12.21
N LYS A 48 16.55 7.03 11.12
CA LYS A 48 16.88 7.95 10.03
C LYS A 48 15.76 8.13 9.00
N PHE A 49 14.69 7.34 9.07
CA PHE A 49 13.53 7.51 8.20
C PHE A 49 12.94 8.92 8.36
N LYS A 50 12.65 9.56 7.22
CA LYS A 50 12.09 10.89 7.17
C LYS A 50 11.16 10.99 5.96
N ILE A 51 10.03 11.69 6.15
CA ILE A 51 9.19 12.10 5.04
C ILE A 51 9.66 13.46 4.55
N HIS A 52 9.98 13.53 3.27
CA HIS A 52 10.48 14.75 2.67
C HIS A 52 9.33 15.66 2.19
N PRO A 53 9.48 17.00 2.26
CA PRO A 53 8.46 17.93 1.78
C PRO A 53 8.02 17.71 0.33
N GLU A 54 8.95 17.34 -0.55
CA GLU A 54 8.74 17.01 -1.96
C GLU A 54 7.78 15.81 -2.14
N ASP A 55 7.78 14.85 -1.21
CA ASP A 55 6.92 13.67 -1.26
C ASP A 55 5.49 13.95 -0.76
N ARG A 56 5.23 15.12 -0.17
CA ARG A 56 3.92 15.42 0.44
C ARG A 56 2.79 15.35 -0.57
N ARG A 57 3.02 15.74 -1.81
CA ARG A 57 1.98 15.71 -2.86
C ARG A 57 1.60 14.28 -3.21
N ILE A 58 2.57 13.38 -3.38
CA ILE A 58 2.28 11.96 -3.69
C ILE A 58 1.68 11.26 -2.46
N LEU A 59 2.19 11.55 -1.27
CA LEU A 59 1.62 11.04 -0.02
C LEU A 59 0.18 11.48 0.18
N TYR A 60 -0.17 12.73 -0.16
CA TYR A 60 -1.55 13.18 -0.06
C TYR A 60 -2.48 12.36 -0.96
N LYS A 61 -2.10 12.15 -2.23
CA LYS A 61 -2.86 11.31 -3.17
C LYS A 61 -3.03 9.89 -2.66
N LEU A 62 -1.95 9.26 -2.21
CA LEU A 62 -1.96 7.89 -1.70
C LEU A 62 -2.79 7.80 -0.42
N CYS A 63 -2.62 8.74 0.51
CA CYS A 63 -3.41 8.77 1.74
C CYS A 63 -4.90 8.89 1.43
N SER A 64 -5.31 9.81 0.53
CA SER A 64 -6.69 9.96 0.07
C SER A 64 -7.25 8.66 -0.51
N TYR A 65 -6.46 7.96 -1.34
CA TYR A 65 -6.85 6.66 -1.86
C TYR A 65 -7.05 5.63 -0.74
N PHE A 66 -6.09 5.50 0.18
CA PHE A 66 -6.15 4.52 1.26
C PHE A 66 -7.30 4.76 2.24
N ILE A 67 -7.64 6.01 2.54
CA ILE A 67 -8.79 6.34 3.39
C ILE A 67 -10.13 6.33 2.63
N LYS A 68 -10.10 6.03 1.32
CA LYS A 68 -11.26 6.05 0.41
C LYS A 68 -11.97 7.42 0.33
N ASP A 69 -11.19 8.51 0.33
CA ASP A 69 -11.70 9.86 0.11
C ASP A 69 -12.03 10.07 -1.38
N ARG A 70 -13.29 9.82 -1.73
CA ARG A 70 -13.80 9.90 -3.12
C ARG A 70 -13.58 11.27 -3.74
N ASP A 71 -13.92 12.34 -3.03
CA ASP A 71 -13.84 13.71 -3.55
C ASP A 71 -12.39 14.11 -3.87
N SER A 72 -11.44 13.72 -3.03
CA SER A 72 -10.03 13.97 -3.29
C SER A 72 -9.50 13.07 -4.41
N CYS A 73 -9.87 11.78 -4.43
CA CYS A 73 -9.46 10.84 -5.46
C CYS A 73 -9.93 11.25 -6.86
N GLU A 74 -11.18 11.71 -6.99
CA GLU A 74 -11.75 12.18 -8.26
C GLU A 74 -10.95 13.37 -8.82
N LYS A 75 -10.58 14.34 -7.96
CA LYS A 75 -9.73 15.49 -8.35
C LYS A 75 -8.34 15.06 -8.83
N PHE A 76 -7.87 13.88 -8.45
CA PHE A 76 -6.60 13.32 -8.89
C PHE A 76 -6.72 12.33 -10.05
N GLY A 77 -7.94 12.05 -10.54
CA GLY A 77 -8.21 11.02 -11.53
C GLY A 77 -7.96 9.61 -11.01
N LEU A 78 -8.12 9.39 -9.70
CA LEU A 78 -7.98 8.09 -9.05
C LEU A 78 -9.36 7.46 -8.82
N ASP A 79 -9.45 6.17 -9.13
CA ASP A 79 -10.64 5.35 -8.90
C ASP A 79 -10.39 4.44 -7.69
N ILE A 80 -11.14 4.63 -6.61
CA ILE A 80 -10.94 3.89 -5.35
C ILE A 80 -11.32 2.40 -5.45
N GLU A 81 -12.00 2.00 -6.53
CA GLU A 81 -12.40 0.62 -6.79
C GLU A 81 -11.39 -0.12 -7.70
N LYS A 82 -10.33 0.57 -8.15
CA LYS A 82 -9.27 0.00 -9.00
C LYS A 82 -7.93 -0.04 -8.29
N GLY A 83 -7.07 -0.97 -8.70
CA GLY A 83 -5.69 -1.04 -8.20
C GLY A 83 -4.85 0.20 -8.57
N LEU A 84 -3.79 0.44 -7.78
CA LEU A 84 -2.81 1.49 -8.04
C LEU A 84 -1.56 0.94 -8.71
N LEU A 85 -1.10 1.61 -9.76
CA LEU A 85 0.24 1.45 -10.31
C LEU A 85 1.13 2.61 -9.82
N ILE A 86 2.20 2.28 -9.10
CA ILE A 86 3.20 3.27 -8.66
C ILE A 86 4.47 3.06 -9.47
N SER A 87 4.77 4.00 -10.36
CA SER A 87 5.99 4.02 -11.17
C SER A 87 6.90 5.19 -10.78
N GLY A 88 8.20 5.04 -11.05
CA GLY A 88 9.21 6.05 -10.74
C GLY A 88 10.62 5.47 -10.73
N PRO A 89 11.66 6.32 -10.65
CA PRO A 89 13.05 5.88 -10.72
C PRO A 89 13.43 4.93 -9.59
N ILE A 90 14.55 4.24 -9.77
CA ILE A 90 15.11 3.34 -8.74
C ILE A 90 15.45 4.17 -7.50
N GLY A 91 15.13 3.65 -6.32
CA GLY A 91 15.47 4.30 -5.06
C GLY A 91 14.53 5.42 -4.60
N CYS A 92 13.45 5.77 -5.32
CA CYS A 92 12.51 6.81 -4.89
C CYS A 92 11.52 6.39 -3.79
N GLY A 93 11.70 5.22 -3.17
CA GLY A 93 10.92 4.80 -1.99
C GLY A 93 9.54 4.18 -2.28
N LYS A 94 9.23 3.77 -3.51
CA LYS A 94 7.93 3.12 -3.87
C LYS A 94 7.55 1.97 -2.93
N THR A 95 8.42 0.98 -2.81
CA THR A 95 8.25 -0.17 -1.93
C THR A 95 8.13 0.24 -0.46
N THR A 96 8.89 1.25 -0.03
CA THR A 96 8.85 1.78 1.33
C THR A 96 7.49 2.41 1.64
N LEU A 97 6.94 3.21 0.71
CA LEU A 97 5.61 3.80 0.83
C LEU A 97 4.54 2.72 0.90
N MET A 98 4.59 1.71 0.04
CA MET A 98 3.63 0.59 0.07
C MET A 98 3.77 -0.28 1.33
N LYS A 99 4.97 -0.45 1.89
CA LYS A 99 5.10 -1.13 3.19
C LYS A 99 4.50 -0.31 4.34
N LEU A 100 4.55 1.01 4.24
CA LEU A 100 4.15 1.94 5.29
C LEU A 100 2.64 2.26 5.32
N LEU A 101 2.05 2.56 4.16
CA LEU A 101 0.70 3.13 4.08
C LEU A 101 -0.40 2.18 4.55
N LYS A 102 -0.22 0.87 4.41
CA LYS A 102 -1.19 -0.12 4.90
C LYS A 102 -1.48 -0.03 6.40
N TYR A 103 -0.55 0.51 7.18
CA TYR A 103 -0.73 0.67 8.63
C TYR A 103 -1.68 1.83 8.99
N MET A 104 -1.92 2.77 8.07
CA MET A 104 -2.79 3.92 8.31
C MET A 104 -4.28 3.56 8.35
N VAL A 105 -4.66 2.45 7.71
CA VAL A 105 -6.04 1.98 7.61
C VAL A 105 -6.20 0.57 8.17
N PRO A 106 -5.96 0.36 9.48
CA PRO A 106 -5.92 -0.98 10.08
C PRO A 106 -7.29 -1.70 10.03
N HIS A 107 -8.36 -0.95 9.78
CA HIS A 107 -9.72 -1.45 9.61
C HIS A 107 -9.99 -2.03 8.22
N GLN A 108 -9.14 -1.75 7.24
CA GLN A 108 -9.24 -2.33 5.91
C GLN A 108 -8.43 -3.64 5.85
N ARG A 109 -8.86 -4.57 4.98
CA ARG A 109 -8.09 -5.80 4.74
C ARG A 109 -6.72 -5.41 4.17
N PRO A 110 -5.62 -5.76 4.84
CA PRO A 110 -4.29 -5.41 4.35
C PRO A 110 -4.00 -6.18 3.06
N TYR A 111 -3.18 -5.60 2.20
CA TYR A 111 -2.58 -6.32 1.07
C TYR A 111 -1.28 -7.00 1.47
N GLU A 112 -0.99 -8.07 0.75
CA GLU A 112 0.27 -8.80 0.82
C GLU A 112 1.25 -8.23 -0.20
N MET A 113 2.49 -7.98 0.22
CA MET A 113 3.56 -7.52 -0.67
C MET A 113 4.24 -8.74 -1.27
N ILE A 114 4.15 -8.92 -2.58
CA ILE A 114 4.70 -10.07 -3.30
C ILE A 114 5.66 -9.56 -4.36
N PRO A 115 6.96 -9.89 -4.31
CA PRO A 115 7.87 -9.60 -5.43
C PRO A 115 7.36 -10.28 -6.70
N SER A 116 7.24 -9.55 -7.81
CA SER A 116 6.67 -10.08 -9.07
C SER A 116 7.42 -11.31 -9.57
N ARG A 117 8.76 -11.35 -9.37
CA ARG A 117 9.59 -12.54 -9.64
C ARG A 117 9.14 -13.82 -8.92
N ASN A 118 8.54 -13.71 -7.73
CA ASN A 118 8.08 -14.88 -7.00
C ASN A 118 6.84 -15.48 -7.65
N VAL A 119 5.98 -14.65 -8.27
CA VAL A 119 4.85 -15.12 -9.08
C VAL A 119 5.36 -15.92 -10.27
N VAL A 120 6.39 -15.41 -10.97
CA VAL A 120 7.04 -16.14 -12.07
C VAL A 120 7.64 -17.47 -11.61
N PHE A 121 8.36 -17.48 -10.48
CA PHE A 121 8.93 -18.73 -9.95
C PHE A 121 7.85 -19.74 -9.57
N GLY A 122 6.74 -19.28 -8.99
CA GLY A 122 5.57 -20.12 -8.72
C GLY A 122 5.00 -20.69 -10.02
N PHE A 123 4.77 -19.85 -11.02
CA PHE A 123 4.23 -20.26 -12.32
C PHE A 123 5.13 -21.29 -13.01
N ASN A 124 6.46 -21.13 -12.94
CA ASN A 124 7.38 -22.09 -13.55
C ASN A 124 7.25 -23.49 -12.95
N HIS A 125 6.83 -23.60 -11.68
CA HIS A 125 6.69 -24.86 -10.97
C HIS A 125 5.26 -25.43 -11.02
N LEU A 126 4.25 -24.58 -10.83
CA LEU A 126 2.85 -24.97 -10.64
C LEU A 126 1.94 -24.57 -11.82
N GLY A 127 2.45 -23.81 -12.78
CA GLY A 127 1.70 -23.32 -13.94
C GLY A 127 0.55 -22.39 -13.54
N TYR A 128 -0.57 -22.53 -14.27
CA TYR A 128 -1.75 -21.67 -14.12
C TYR A 128 -2.39 -21.69 -12.74
N LYS A 129 -2.14 -22.72 -11.92
CA LYS A 129 -2.57 -22.72 -10.52
C LYS A 129 -2.03 -21.49 -9.76
N THR A 130 -0.80 -21.07 -10.06
CA THR A 130 -0.24 -19.85 -9.47
C THR A 130 -1.04 -18.60 -9.84
N ILE A 131 -1.55 -18.50 -11.06
CA ILE A 131 -2.40 -17.38 -11.48
C ILE A 131 -3.73 -17.40 -10.72
N GLU A 132 -4.34 -18.58 -10.56
CA GLU A 132 -5.58 -18.74 -9.81
C GLU A 132 -5.40 -18.34 -8.32
N ASP A 133 -4.30 -18.78 -7.72
CA ASP A 133 -3.97 -18.49 -6.31
C ASP A 133 -3.85 -16.97 -6.06
N TYR A 134 -3.23 -16.23 -6.99
CA TYR A 134 -3.10 -14.77 -6.91
C TYR A 134 -4.30 -13.98 -7.48
N GLY A 135 -5.21 -14.61 -8.22
CA GLY A 135 -6.34 -13.96 -8.86
C GLY A 135 -7.59 -13.81 -7.97
N ASN A 136 -7.84 -14.76 -7.05
CA ASN A 136 -9.16 -14.92 -6.44
C ASN A 136 -9.22 -14.83 -4.90
N SER A 137 -8.09 -14.70 -4.21
CA SER A 137 -8.03 -15.01 -2.77
C SER A 137 -7.84 -13.81 -1.84
N SER A 138 -7.10 -12.79 -2.28
CA SER A 138 -6.56 -11.73 -1.41
C SER A 138 -6.29 -10.42 -2.17
N PHE A 139 -5.94 -9.37 -1.42
CA PHE A 139 -5.42 -8.13 -1.98
C PHE A 139 -3.90 -8.23 -2.06
N PHE A 140 -3.33 -7.94 -3.22
CA PHE A 140 -1.90 -8.06 -3.47
C PHE A 140 -1.30 -6.72 -3.92
N CYS A 141 -0.06 -6.48 -3.52
CA CYS A 141 0.81 -5.47 -4.10
C CYS A 141 2.01 -6.19 -4.69
N PHE A 142 2.03 -6.28 -6.02
CA PHE A 142 3.14 -6.86 -6.76
C PHE A 142 4.29 -5.85 -6.83
N ASP A 143 5.39 -6.15 -6.15
CA ASP A 143 6.57 -5.30 -6.03
C ASP A 143 7.53 -5.59 -7.18
N ASP A 144 8.30 -4.60 -7.60
CA ASP A 144 9.30 -4.74 -8.67
C ASP A 144 8.73 -5.35 -9.97
N LEU A 145 7.57 -4.87 -10.40
CA LEU A 145 6.96 -5.27 -11.67
C LEU A 145 7.84 -4.83 -12.86
N GLY A 146 8.09 -5.73 -13.80
CA GLY A 146 8.89 -5.51 -15.01
C GLY A 146 10.38 -5.84 -14.88
N VAL A 147 10.84 -6.39 -13.74
CA VAL A 147 12.23 -6.89 -13.59
C VAL A 147 12.29 -8.40 -13.37
N GLU A 148 11.14 -9.08 -13.38
CA GLU A 148 11.02 -10.52 -13.40
C GLU A 148 11.55 -11.12 -14.73
N PRO A 149 12.13 -12.32 -14.69
CA PRO A 149 12.44 -13.05 -15.92
C PRO A 149 11.14 -13.51 -16.61
N PRO A 150 11.19 -13.88 -17.91
CA PRO A 150 10.03 -14.50 -18.56
C PRO A 150 9.64 -15.81 -17.86
N GLY A 151 8.34 -16.04 -17.74
CA GLY A 151 7.81 -17.29 -17.22
C GLY A 151 8.00 -18.43 -18.21
N ARG A 152 8.17 -19.65 -17.70
CA ARG A 152 8.36 -20.87 -18.49
C ARG A 152 7.53 -22.01 -17.92
N PHE A 153 6.63 -22.55 -18.72
CA PHE A 153 5.85 -23.73 -18.34
C PHE A 153 5.90 -24.77 -19.45
N TYR A 154 6.34 -26.00 -19.12
CA TYR A 154 6.60 -27.07 -20.08
C TYR A 154 7.45 -26.63 -21.30
N GLY A 155 8.47 -25.82 -21.06
CA GLY A 155 9.40 -25.36 -22.09
C GLY A 155 8.88 -24.24 -23.00
N LYS A 156 7.67 -23.74 -22.79
CA LYS A 156 7.15 -22.56 -23.50
C LYS A 156 7.31 -21.31 -22.66
N ASP A 157 7.83 -20.25 -23.28
CA ASP A 157 7.85 -18.93 -22.67
C ASP A 157 6.41 -18.39 -22.56
N CYS A 158 6.08 -17.80 -21.42
CA CYS A 158 4.76 -17.23 -21.11
C CYS A 158 4.95 -15.85 -20.48
N ASN A 159 4.08 -14.90 -20.87
CA ASN A 159 3.95 -13.62 -20.17
C ASN A 159 3.06 -13.84 -18.96
N VAL A 160 3.67 -13.80 -17.78
CA VAL A 160 3.08 -14.13 -16.48
C VAL A 160 3.10 -12.88 -15.63
#